data_AF-A0A9E3AV03-F1
#
_entry.id   AF-A0A9E3AV03-F1
#
_cell.length_a   1.000
_cell.length_b   1.000
_cell.length_c   1.000
_cell.angle_alpha   90.00
_cell.angle_beta   90.00
_cell.angle_gamma   90.00
#
_symmetry.space_group_name_H-M   'P 1'
#
loop_
_entity.id
_entity.type
_entity.pdbx_description
1 polymer ?
#
loop_
_entity_poly.entity_id
_entity_poly.type
_entity_poly.pdbx_seq_one_letter_code
_entity_poly.pdbx_strand_id
1 'polypeptide(L)'
;MRKISLALSFLLVAVAPVMAQDMSPPVNAKDLKWAPVPNILPPGATFAVVSGDPYKDELYVLRLKMPAGYKIPAHNHPTSEYVTVLSGNFHLGLGDKLDPKKGMVLTAGGFAAAPA
;
A
#
# COMPACT_ATOMS: atom_id res chain seq x y z
N MET A 1 16.51 -18.57 67.73
CA MET A 1 15.58 -18.97 66.65
C MET A 1 14.79 -17.76 66.18
N ARG A 2 15.19 -17.09 65.09
CA ARG A 2 14.35 -16.15 64.32
C ARG A 2 14.81 -16.26 62.86
N LYS A 3 13.91 -16.71 62.01
CA LYS A 3 14.17 -17.15 60.63
C LYS A 3 14.36 -15.92 59.75
N ILE A 4 15.46 -15.87 58.99
CA ILE A 4 15.69 -14.90 57.92
C ILE A 4 14.97 -15.43 56.69
N SER A 5 13.88 -14.79 56.27
CA SER A 5 13.19 -15.14 55.03
C SER A 5 13.79 -14.31 53.88
N LEU A 6 14.61 -14.96 53.05
CA LEU A 6 15.13 -14.42 51.81
C LEU A 6 14.02 -14.56 50.74
N ALA A 7 13.37 -13.46 50.38
CA ALA A 7 12.40 -13.45 49.29
C ALA A 7 13.15 -13.36 47.94
N LEU A 8 13.33 -14.51 47.30
CA LEU A 8 13.86 -14.59 45.94
C LEU A 8 12.71 -14.41 44.94
N SER A 9 12.46 -13.18 44.51
CA SER A 9 11.45 -12.87 43.50
C SER A 9 11.95 -13.37 42.13
N PHE A 10 11.39 -14.47 41.65
CA PHE A 10 11.61 -14.97 40.28
C PHE A 10 11.01 -13.96 39.28
N LEU A 11 11.86 -13.35 38.46
CA LEU A 11 11.43 -12.55 37.31
C LEU A 11 10.98 -13.50 36.20
N LEU A 12 9.66 -13.65 36.01
CA LEU A 12 9.09 -14.47 34.95
C LEU A 12 9.24 -13.72 33.61
N VAL A 13 10.23 -14.10 32.79
CA VAL A 13 10.32 -13.61 31.40
C VAL A 13 9.27 -14.37 30.58
N ALA A 14 8.13 -13.73 30.31
CA ALA A 14 7.14 -14.27 29.40
C ALA A 14 7.67 -14.18 27.96
N VAL A 15 8.11 -15.31 27.41
CA VAL A 15 8.38 -15.44 25.97
C VAL A 15 7.03 -15.64 25.30
N ALA A 16 6.42 -14.56 24.78
CA ALA A 16 5.24 -14.68 23.94
C ALA A 16 5.65 -15.38 22.63
N PRO A 17 4.95 -16.44 22.19
CA PRO A 17 5.19 -17.00 20.87
C PRO A 17 4.80 -15.94 19.83
N VAL A 18 5.78 -15.50 19.05
CA VAL A 18 5.52 -14.73 17.83
C VAL A 18 4.80 -15.69 16.88
N MET A 19 3.47 -15.54 16.76
CA MET A 19 2.71 -16.24 15.74
C MET A 19 3.25 -15.77 14.39
N ALA A 20 3.76 -16.70 13.57
CA ALA A 20 4.12 -16.40 12.20
C ALA A 20 2.86 -15.88 11.48
N GLN A 21 2.92 -14.67 10.92
CA GLN A 21 1.86 -14.20 10.04
C GLN A 21 1.86 -15.10 8.80
N ASP A 22 0.69 -15.67 8.46
CA ASP A 22 0.53 -16.46 7.26
C ASP A 22 0.86 -15.58 6.04
N MET A 23 1.85 -16.02 5.25
CA MET A 23 2.21 -15.34 4.02
C MET A 23 1.06 -15.51 3.01
N SER A 24 0.54 -14.38 2.51
CA SER A 24 -0.35 -14.40 1.34
C SER A 24 0.33 -15.16 0.20
N PRO A 25 -0.38 -16.07 -0.51
CA PRO A 25 0.22 -16.85 -1.59
C PRO A 25 0.90 -15.94 -2.62
N PRO A 26 2.11 -16.30 -3.12
CA PRO A 26 2.76 -15.52 -4.15
C PRO A 26 1.89 -15.51 -5.43
N VAL A 27 1.85 -14.37 -6.11
CA VAL A 27 1.06 -14.18 -7.34
C VAL A 27 1.95 -13.69 -8.48
N ASN A 28 1.81 -14.29 -9.67
CA ASN A 28 2.43 -13.76 -10.88
C ASN A 28 1.52 -12.72 -11.54
N ALA A 29 2.10 -11.77 -12.27
CA ALA A 29 1.35 -10.73 -12.96
C ALA A 29 0.28 -11.28 -13.94
N LYS A 30 0.53 -12.45 -14.55
CA LYS A 30 -0.40 -13.10 -15.48
C LYS A 30 -1.66 -13.65 -14.81
N ASP A 31 -1.61 -13.91 -13.50
CA ASP A 31 -2.69 -14.54 -12.74
C ASP A 31 -3.57 -13.48 -12.05
N LEU A 32 -3.24 -12.19 -12.20
CA LEU A 32 -4.00 -11.08 -11.65
C LEU A 32 -5.39 -10.98 -12.30
N LYS A 33 -6.40 -10.87 -11.46
CA LYS A 33 -7.79 -10.66 -11.88
C LYS A 33 -8.05 -9.17 -12.05
N TRP A 34 -8.06 -8.73 -13.30
CA TRP A 34 -8.33 -7.34 -13.64
C TRP A 34 -9.83 -7.05 -13.69
N ALA A 35 -10.22 -5.91 -13.11
CA ALA A 35 -11.57 -5.38 -13.16
C ALA A 35 -11.54 -3.87 -13.52
N PRO A 36 -12.63 -3.29 -14.02
CA PRO A 36 -12.75 -1.84 -14.15
C PRO A 36 -12.53 -1.14 -12.80
N VAL A 37 -11.90 0.03 -12.80
CA VAL A 37 -11.79 0.85 -11.59
C VAL A 37 -13.19 1.20 -11.03
N PRO A 38 -13.35 1.34 -9.70
CA PRO A 38 -14.61 1.81 -9.12
C PRO A 38 -14.91 3.25 -9.56
N ASN A 39 -16.18 3.66 -9.44
CA ASN A 39 -16.69 4.98 -9.88
C ASN A 39 -16.13 6.20 -9.10
N ILE A 40 -15.10 6.02 -8.29
CA ILE A 40 -14.31 7.10 -7.70
C ILE A 40 -13.21 7.61 -8.65
N LEU A 41 -12.85 6.81 -9.66
CA LEU A 41 -11.90 7.17 -10.71
C LEU A 41 -12.64 7.33 -12.05
N PRO A 42 -12.12 8.15 -12.98
CA PRO A 42 -12.66 8.23 -14.33
C PRO A 42 -12.71 6.85 -15.02
N PRO A 43 -13.70 6.56 -15.87
CA PRO A 43 -13.79 5.27 -16.55
C PRO A 43 -12.61 5.04 -17.51
N GLY A 44 -12.29 3.77 -17.77
CA GLY A 44 -11.31 3.35 -18.78
C GLY A 44 -10.02 2.75 -18.21
N ALA A 45 -9.71 2.96 -16.93
CA ALA A 45 -8.65 2.23 -16.24
C ALA A 45 -9.16 0.88 -15.71
N THR A 46 -8.23 -0.05 -15.48
CA THR A 46 -8.48 -1.30 -14.76
C THR A 46 -7.56 -1.40 -13.55
N PHE A 47 -8.01 -2.17 -12.56
CA PHE A 47 -7.21 -2.49 -11.38
C PHE A 47 -7.25 -3.99 -11.09
N ALA A 48 -6.26 -4.46 -10.34
CA ALA A 48 -6.22 -5.81 -9.78
C ALA A 48 -5.68 -5.74 -8.35
N VAL A 49 -6.31 -6.49 -7.44
CA VAL A 49 -5.81 -6.67 -6.07
C VAL A 49 -4.69 -7.70 -6.09
N VAL A 50 -3.53 -7.35 -5.53
CA VAL A 50 -2.36 -8.23 -5.40
C VAL A 50 -2.32 -8.88 -4.02
N SER A 51 -2.65 -8.12 -2.97
CA SER A 51 -2.71 -8.58 -1.58
C SER A 51 -3.56 -7.61 -0.75
N GLY A 52 -4.12 -8.10 0.37
CA GLY A 52 -5.01 -7.35 1.25
C GLY A 52 -6.39 -7.07 0.66
N ASP A 53 -7.15 -6.25 1.35
CA ASP A 53 -8.49 -5.79 0.96
C ASP A 53 -8.54 -4.26 0.96
N PRO A 54 -8.67 -3.60 -0.22
CA PRO A 54 -8.70 -2.15 -0.30
C PRO A 54 -9.96 -1.51 0.32
N TYR A 55 -10.92 -2.32 0.77
CA TYR A 55 -12.13 -1.87 1.48
C TYR A 55 -12.04 -2.02 3.00
N LYS A 56 -10.89 -2.46 3.52
CA LYS A 56 -10.62 -2.58 4.96
C LYS A 56 -9.49 -1.62 5.38
N ASP A 57 -9.45 -1.33 6.67
CA ASP A 57 -8.37 -0.57 7.29
C ASP A 57 -7.14 -1.47 7.52
N GLU A 58 -6.49 -1.85 6.42
CA GLU A 58 -5.29 -2.68 6.41
C GLU A 58 -4.35 -2.33 5.24
N LEU A 59 -3.13 -2.85 5.28
CA LEU A 59 -2.20 -2.72 4.16
C LEU A 59 -2.67 -3.58 2.98
N TYR A 60 -2.74 -2.95 1.81
CA TYR A 60 -3.08 -3.63 0.56
C TYR A 60 -2.14 -3.21 -0.57
N VAL A 61 -2.07 -4.03 -1.60
CA VAL A 61 -1.29 -3.76 -2.82
C VAL A 61 -2.19 -3.92 -4.02
N LEU A 62 -2.25 -2.89 -4.86
CA LEU A 62 -2.96 -2.92 -6.14
C LEU A 62 -2.01 -2.85 -7.32
N ARG A 63 -2.49 -3.30 -8.47
CA ARG A 63 -2.00 -2.89 -9.78
C ARG A 63 -3.06 -2.04 -10.46
N LEU A 64 -2.64 -0.92 -11.03
CA LEU A 64 -3.46 -0.07 -11.88
C LEU A 64 -2.91 -0.12 -13.30
N LYS A 65 -3.81 -0.20 -14.28
CA LYS A 65 -3.51 -0.11 -15.70
C LYS A 65 -4.39 0.96 -16.31
N MET A 66 -3.76 1.96 -16.90
CA MET A 66 -4.41 3.15 -17.44
C MET A 66 -4.09 3.26 -18.93
N PRO A 67 -5.06 3.66 -19.78
CA PRO A 67 -4.76 3.97 -21.18
C PRO A 67 -3.90 5.23 -21.28
N ALA A 68 -3.23 5.41 -22.42
CA ALA A 68 -2.45 6.62 -22.68
C ALA A 68 -3.33 7.88 -22.56
N GLY A 69 -2.82 8.90 -21.89
CA GLY A 69 -3.53 10.17 -21.68
C GLY A 69 -4.61 10.14 -20.58
N TYR A 70 -4.79 9.01 -19.90
CA TYR A 70 -5.67 8.92 -18.73
C TYR A 70 -5.19 9.87 -17.61
N LYS A 71 -6.15 10.49 -16.92
CA LYS A 71 -5.89 11.47 -15.86
C LYS A 71 -6.66 11.07 -14.61
N ILE A 72 -5.95 10.96 -13.50
CA ILE A 72 -6.54 10.88 -12.16
C ILE A 72 -6.67 12.32 -11.65
N PRO A 73 -7.87 12.85 -11.36
CA PRO A 73 -8.03 14.18 -10.80
C PRO A 73 -7.27 14.36 -9.49
N ALA A 74 -6.96 15.60 -9.11
CA ALA A 74 -6.45 15.88 -7.77
C ALA A 74 -7.46 15.38 -6.71
N HIS A 75 -6.95 14.68 -5.71
CA HIS A 75 -7.73 14.10 -4.61
C HIS A 75 -6.86 14.03 -3.35
N ASN A 76 -7.51 13.79 -2.21
CA ASN A 76 -6.86 13.62 -0.92
C ASN A 76 -6.77 12.15 -0.56
N HIS A 77 -5.78 11.79 0.25
CA HIS A 77 -5.55 10.41 0.67
C HIS A 77 -5.93 10.22 2.14
N PRO A 78 -6.73 9.21 2.50
CA PRO A 78 -6.99 8.91 3.91
C PRO A 78 -5.81 8.18 4.58
N THR A 79 -4.93 7.58 3.77
CA THR A 79 -3.74 6.82 4.17
C THR A 79 -2.60 7.09 3.18
N SER A 80 -1.34 6.91 3.56
CA SER A 80 -0.24 7.13 2.62
C SER A 80 -0.24 6.09 1.50
N GLU A 81 -0.05 6.56 0.26
CA GLU A 81 0.03 5.70 -0.93
C GLU A 81 1.47 5.61 -1.45
N TYR A 82 1.91 4.41 -1.81
CA TYR A 82 3.23 4.17 -2.38
C TYR A 82 3.08 3.68 -3.82
N VAL A 83 3.52 4.52 -4.76
CA VAL A 83 3.33 4.28 -6.20
C VAL A 83 4.66 3.89 -6.81
N THR A 84 4.68 2.75 -7.51
CA THR A 84 5.81 2.34 -8.36
C THR A 84 5.32 2.16 -9.78
N VAL A 85 6.00 2.80 -10.74
CA VAL A 85 5.70 2.63 -12.16
C VAL A 85 6.35 1.35 -12.67
N LEU A 86 5.52 0.39 -13.07
CA LEU A 86 6.01 -0.88 -13.64
C LEU A 86 6.30 -0.79 -15.14
N SER A 87 5.53 0.02 -15.87
CA SER A 87 5.72 0.27 -17.29
C SER A 87 5.07 1.59 -17.72
N GLY A 88 5.60 2.18 -18.80
CA GLY A 88 5.14 3.47 -19.31
C GLY A 88 5.67 4.66 -18.51
N ASN A 89 5.00 5.80 -18.66
CA ASN A 89 5.32 7.05 -17.99
C ASN A 89 4.10 7.50 -17.18
N PHE A 90 4.33 7.91 -15.93
CA PHE A 90 3.30 8.44 -15.05
C PHE A 90 3.70 9.82 -14.53
N HIS A 91 2.86 10.82 -14.76
CA HIS A 91 3.12 12.18 -14.29
C HIS A 91 2.46 12.35 -12.94
N LEU A 92 3.26 12.60 -11.90
CA LEU A 92 2.78 12.69 -10.53
C LEU A 92 3.19 14.02 -9.90
N GLY A 93 2.25 14.68 -9.22
CA GLY A 93 2.47 15.93 -8.53
C GLY A 93 1.54 16.06 -7.33
N LEU A 94 1.86 16.99 -6.43
CA LEU A 94 1.08 17.30 -5.22
C LEU A 94 0.44 18.69 -5.34
N GLY A 95 -0.78 18.82 -4.80
CA GLY A 95 -1.51 20.08 -4.70
C GLY A 95 -3.00 19.94 -5.01
N ASP A 96 -3.74 21.02 -4.79
CA ASP A 96 -5.22 21.03 -4.88
C ASP A 96 -5.78 20.88 -6.30
N LYS A 97 -4.91 20.94 -7.32
CA LYS A 97 -5.28 20.90 -8.74
C LYS A 97 -4.31 20.03 -9.51
N LEU A 98 -4.85 19.31 -10.48
CA LEU A 98 -4.02 18.64 -11.48
C LEU A 98 -3.38 19.70 -12.37
N ASP A 99 -2.09 19.94 -12.16
CA ASP A 99 -1.27 20.84 -12.95
C ASP A 99 -0.18 20.03 -13.68
N PRO A 100 -0.32 19.77 -15.00
CA PRO A 100 0.66 19.01 -15.77
C PRO A 100 2.07 19.63 -15.79
N LYS A 101 2.21 20.91 -15.40
CA LYS A 101 3.49 21.62 -15.36
C LYS A 101 4.21 21.49 -14.01
N LYS A 102 3.54 21.02 -12.96
CA LYS A 102 4.08 20.93 -11.59
C LYS A 102 4.29 19.49 -11.10
N GLY A 103 4.22 18.51 -12.01
CA GLY A 103 4.49 17.11 -11.71
C GLY A 103 5.89 16.65 -12.14
N MET A 104 6.37 15.59 -11.52
CA MET A 104 7.51 14.81 -11.96
C MET A 104 7.04 13.69 -12.90
N VAL A 105 7.79 13.45 -13.97
CA VAL A 105 7.58 12.28 -14.82
C VAL A 105 8.31 11.09 -14.20
N LEU A 106 7.56 10.08 -13.78
CA LEU A 106 8.08 8.80 -13.33
C LEU A 106 8.08 7.83 -14.52
N THR A 107 9.25 7.25 -14.83
CA THR A 107 9.41 6.16 -15.81
C THR A 107 9.39 4.80 -15.11
N ALA A 108 9.51 3.69 -15.85
CA ALA A 108 9.63 2.36 -15.24
C ALA A 108 10.70 2.31 -14.13
N GLY A 109 10.33 1.75 -12.97
CA GLY A 109 11.13 1.74 -11.74
C GLY A 109 11.01 3.02 -10.90
N GLY A 110 10.43 4.09 -11.44
CA GLY A 110 10.15 5.32 -10.72
C GLY A 110 9.18 5.10 -9.58
N PHE A 111 9.39 5.85 -8.50
CA PHE A 111 8.69 5.69 -7.22
C PHE A 111 8.23 7.05 -6.68
N ALA A 112 7.09 7.07 -6.01
CA ALA A 112 6.64 8.18 -5.19
C ALA A 112 5.89 7.68 -3.96
N ALA A 113 5.97 8.44 -2.87
CA ALA A 113 5.12 8.29 -1.70
C ALA A 113 4.22 9.52 -1.61
N ALA A 114 2.91 9.32 -1.66
CA ALA A 114 1.93 10.36 -1.44
C ALA A 114 1.47 10.32 0.03
N PRO A 115 1.55 11.46 0.75
CA PRO A 115 1.16 11.50 2.15
C PRO A 115 -0.37 11.40 2.31
N ALA A 116 -0.79 10.94 3.49
CA ALA A 116 -2.17 11.08 3.95
C ALA A 116 -2.50 12.56 4.23
#